data_AF-A0A9X6AB30-F1
#
_entry.id   AF-A0A9X6AB30-F1
#
_cell.length_a   1.000
_cell.length_b   1.000
_cell.length_c   1.000
_cell.angle_alpha   90.00
_cell.angle_beta   90.00
_cell.angle_gamma   90.00
#
_symmetry.space_group_name_H-M   'P 1'
#
loop_
_entity.id
_entity.type
_entity.pdbx_description
1 polymer ?
#
loop_
_entity_poly.entity_id
_entity_poly.type
_entity_poly.pdbx_seq_one_letter_code
_entity_poly.pdbx_strand_id
1 'polypeptide(L)'
;MPATHIRRWKTLALTTSAVLVGLTLPTMTATPASATTTAYDSTYYKNAVGKTGSSLKSSLHTIISSQTKISYSAVWNALMVTDQDPNNSNNVILLYSGTSRAKSLNGGDVGDWNREHVWAKS
;
A
#
# COMPACT_ATOMS: atom_id res chain seq x y z
N MET A 1 -44.46 -69.92 2.80
CA MET A 1 -44.19 -68.84 1.82
C MET A 1 -44.06 -67.55 2.61
N PRO A 2 -42.89 -66.88 2.66
CA PRO A 2 -42.66 -65.76 3.56
C PRO A 2 -43.37 -64.48 3.09
N ALA A 3 -43.72 -63.66 4.07
CA ALA A 3 -44.42 -62.38 3.93
C ALA A 3 -43.50 -61.29 3.34
N THR A 4 -44.06 -60.46 2.45
CA THR A 4 -43.41 -59.23 2.00
C THR A 4 -44.25 -58.03 2.47
N HIS A 5 -43.83 -57.42 3.57
CA HIS A 5 -44.36 -56.13 4.04
C HIS A 5 -43.77 -54.99 3.20
N ILE A 6 -44.61 -54.29 2.44
CA ILE A 6 -44.22 -53.06 1.74
C ILE A 6 -44.63 -51.86 2.58
N ARG A 7 -43.63 -51.27 3.25
CA ARG A 7 -43.76 -50.09 4.12
C ARG A 7 -43.85 -48.84 3.24
N ARG A 8 -45.02 -48.20 3.16
CA ARG A 8 -45.21 -46.88 2.52
C ARG A 8 -44.46 -45.81 3.30
N TRP A 9 -43.48 -45.15 2.68
CA TRP A 9 -42.79 -43.99 3.26
C TRP A 9 -43.50 -42.73 2.75
N LYS A 10 -44.08 -41.94 3.65
CA LYS A 10 -44.55 -40.59 3.33
C LYS A 10 -43.35 -39.64 3.44
N THR A 11 -43.00 -38.99 2.34
CA THR A 11 -42.04 -37.89 2.31
C THR A 11 -42.65 -36.66 2.99
N LEU A 12 -42.08 -36.24 4.12
CA LEU A 12 -42.35 -34.93 4.71
C LEU A 12 -41.50 -33.90 3.93
N ALA A 13 -42.15 -33.04 3.16
CA ALA A 13 -41.51 -31.86 2.59
C ALA A 13 -41.33 -30.82 3.70
N LEU A 14 -40.08 -30.56 4.10
CA LEU A 14 -39.74 -29.51 5.05
C LEU A 14 -39.42 -28.23 4.26
N THR A 15 -40.36 -27.28 4.23
CA THR A 15 -40.15 -25.96 3.64
C THR A 15 -39.38 -25.08 4.61
N THR A 16 -38.06 -25.00 4.44
CA THR A 16 -37.25 -23.99 5.14
C THR A 16 -37.41 -22.64 4.46
N SER A 17 -38.20 -21.75 5.06
CA SER A 17 -38.20 -20.33 4.70
C SER A 17 -36.97 -19.65 5.30
N ALA A 18 -36.00 -19.26 4.48
CA ALA A 18 -34.90 -18.41 4.91
C ALA A 18 -35.36 -16.96 4.90
N VAL A 19 -35.63 -16.38 6.08
CA VAL A 19 -35.84 -14.94 6.23
C VAL A 19 -34.49 -14.27 6.07
N LEU A 20 -34.28 -13.59 4.95
CA LEU A 20 -33.08 -12.79 4.70
C LEU A 20 -33.21 -11.47 5.47
N VAL A 21 -32.66 -11.42 6.69
CA VAL A 21 -32.51 -10.17 7.43
C VAL A 21 -31.50 -9.30 6.69
N GLY A 22 -31.96 -8.23 6.04
CA GLY A 22 -31.12 -7.26 5.37
C GLY A 22 -30.21 -6.55 6.36
N LEU A 23 -28.95 -6.97 6.45
CA LEU A 23 -27.93 -6.27 7.23
C LEU A 23 -27.56 -4.99 6.47
N THR A 24 -28.13 -3.85 6.85
CA THR A 24 -27.67 -2.56 6.35
C THR A 24 -26.39 -2.20 7.11
N LEU A 25 -25.25 -2.26 6.43
CA LEU A 25 -23.99 -1.79 6.99
C LEU A 25 -24.04 -0.26 7.10
N PRO A 26 -23.65 0.35 8.22
CA PRO A 26 -23.51 1.79 8.29
C PRO A 26 -22.42 2.22 7.30
N THR A 27 -22.79 3.08 6.36
CA THR A 27 -21.82 3.81 5.53
C THR A 27 -21.02 4.73 6.44
N MET A 28 -19.81 4.30 6.81
CA MET A 28 -18.87 5.18 7.52
C MET A 28 -18.38 6.24 6.54
N THR A 29 -19.05 7.39 6.51
CA THR A 29 -18.53 8.60 5.88
C THR A 29 -17.36 9.08 6.73
N ALA A 30 -16.14 8.69 6.35
CA ALA A 30 -14.93 9.25 6.93
C ALA A 30 -14.98 10.77 6.78
N THR A 31 -14.97 11.49 7.91
CA THR A 31 -14.85 12.95 7.91
C THR A 31 -13.54 13.29 7.18
N PRO A 32 -13.56 14.14 6.14
CA PRO A 32 -12.32 14.52 5.46
C PRO A 32 -11.41 15.18 6.48
N ALA A 33 -10.21 14.62 6.66
CA ALA A 33 -9.17 15.23 7.47
C ALA A 33 -8.94 16.66 6.95
N SER A 34 -8.85 17.64 7.85
CA SER A 34 -8.48 19.00 7.47
C SER A 34 -7.08 18.98 6.89
N ALA A 35 -6.98 19.15 5.57
CA ALA A 35 -5.70 19.22 4.89
C ALA A 35 -5.05 20.57 5.21
N THR A 36 -3.90 20.52 5.88
CA THR A 36 -3.04 21.71 6.01
C THR A 36 -2.47 22.00 4.64
N THR A 37 -2.67 23.23 4.15
CA THR A 37 -2.22 23.61 2.82
C THR A 37 -0.70 23.78 2.80
N THR A 38 -0.01 23.06 1.92
CA THR A 38 1.45 23.16 1.77
C THR A 38 1.83 23.93 0.51
N ALA A 39 3.07 24.41 0.41
CA ALA A 39 3.57 25.04 -0.82
C ALA A 39 3.51 24.12 -2.06
N TYR A 40 3.44 22.80 -1.84
CA TYR A 40 3.29 21.81 -2.92
C TYR A 40 1.87 21.74 -3.48
N ASP A 41 0.88 22.23 -2.73
CA ASP A 41 -0.53 22.21 -3.14
C ASP A 41 -0.79 23.17 -4.30
N SER A 42 -0.01 24.26 -4.40
CA SER A 42 -0.07 25.17 -5.55
C SER A 42 0.85 24.76 -6.71
N THR A 43 1.72 23.76 -6.51
CA THR A 43 2.73 23.32 -7.48
C THR A 43 2.53 21.85 -7.83
N TYR A 44 3.31 20.95 -7.22
CA TYR A 44 3.36 19.52 -7.54
C TYR A 44 2.01 18.81 -7.40
N TYR A 45 1.24 19.13 -6.36
CA TYR A 45 -0.07 18.50 -6.08
C TYR A 45 -1.27 19.32 -6.57
N LYS A 46 -1.06 20.42 -7.31
CA LYS A 46 -2.13 21.33 -7.77
C LYS A 46 -3.34 20.63 -8.37
N ASN A 47 -3.11 19.62 -9.20
CA ASN A 47 -4.18 18.90 -9.89
C ASN A 47 -4.91 17.87 -9.01
N ALA A 48 -4.41 17.57 -7.81
CA ALA A 48 -4.99 16.62 -6.87
C ALA A 48 -5.77 17.30 -5.73
N VAL A 49 -5.46 18.56 -5.41
CA VAL A 49 -6.09 19.32 -4.32
C VAL A 49 -7.62 19.37 -4.49
N GLY A 50 -8.34 19.12 -3.40
CA GLY A 50 -9.82 19.16 -3.36
C GLY A 50 -10.53 17.96 -4.02
N LYS A 51 -9.80 17.03 -4.63
CA LYS A 51 -10.38 15.80 -5.19
C LYS A 51 -10.49 14.72 -4.13
N THR A 52 -11.43 13.81 -4.31
CA THR A 52 -11.63 12.63 -3.46
C THR A 52 -11.86 11.37 -4.31
N GLY A 53 -11.85 10.19 -3.67
CA GLY A 53 -12.16 8.90 -4.31
C GLY A 53 -11.35 8.61 -5.58
N SER A 54 -12.02 8.09 -6.61
CA SER A 54 -11.40 7.73 -7.88
C SER A 54 -10.73 8.92 -8.60
N SER A 55 -11.30 10.12 -8.45
CA SER A 55 -10.74 11.34 -9.07
C SER A 55 -9.40 11.72 -8.44
N LEU A 56 -9.30 11.63 -7.12
CA LEU A 56 -8.03 11.82 -6.40
C LEU A 56 -7.01 10.77 -6.81
N LYS A 57 -7.41 9.48 -6.83
CA LYS A 57 -6.54 8.38 -7.22
C LYS A 57 -5.95 8.58 -8.62
N SER A 58 -6.78 8.89 -9.61
CA SER A 58 -6.30 9.13 -10.98
C SER A 58 -5.37 10.33 -11.06
N SER A 59 -5.67 11.41 -10.33
CA SER A 59 -4.85 12.62 -10.34
C SER A 59 -3.47 12.37 -9.72
N LEU A 60 -3.42 11.68 -8.58
CA LEU A 60 -2.16 11.26 -7.96
C LEU A 60 -1.37 10.31 -8.86
N HIS A 61 -2.04 9.33 -9.48
CA HIS A 61 -1.41 8.42 -10.43
C HIS A 61 -0.78 9.16 -11.61
N THR A 62 -1.48 10.14 -12.20
CA THR A 62 -0.92 10.97 -13.28
C THR A 62 0.27 11.81 -12.82
N ILE A 63 0.26 12.33 -11.59
CA ILE A 63 1.38 13.10 -11.03
C ILE A 63 2.64 12.22 -10.92
N ILE A 64 2.49 10.96 -10.46
CA ILE A 64 3.62 10.06 -10.21
C ILE A 64 3.98 9.14 -11.38
N SER A 65 3.20 9.13 -12.47
CA SER A 65 3.36 8.14 -13.55
C SER A 65 4.63 8.36 -14.37
N SER A 66 5.11 9.59 -14.47
CA SER A 66 6.36 9.91 -15.16
C SER A 66 7.51 9.82 -14.17
N GLN A 67 8.41 8.85 -14.38
CA GLN A 67 9.56 8.61 -13.53
C GLN A 67 10.80 8.38 -14.38
N THR A 68 11.92 8.99 -13.98
CA THR A 68 13.23 8.69 -14.54
C THR A 68 13.78 7.42 -13.90
N LYS A 69 14.04 6.41 -14.72
CA LYS A 69 14.69 5.18 -14.28
C LYS A 69 16.21 5.37 -14.37
N ILE A 70 16.90 5.00 -13.31
CA ILE A 70 18.37 4.97 -13.27
C ILE A 70 18.86 3.52 -13.32
N SER A 71 20.11 3.32 -13.77
CA SER A 71 20.72 2.00 -13.76
C SER A 71 20.94 1.51 -12.33
N TYR A 72 21.00 0.19 -12.15
CA TYR A 72 21.28 -0.41 -10.84
C TYR A 72 22.64 0.03 -10.25
N SER A 73 23.62 0.32 -11.11
CA SER A 73 24.93 0.86 -10.70
C SER A 73 24.83 2.32 -10.24
N ALA A 74 23.97 3.13 -10.85
CA ALA A 74 23.79 4.54 -10.48
C ALA A 74 23.03 4.71 -9.14
N VAL A 75 22.33 3.67 -8.67
CA VAL A 75 21.58 3.71 -7.39
C VAL A 75 22.46 4.08 -6.21
N TRP A 76 23.72 3.64 -6.16
CA TRP A 76 24.63 4.00 -5.07
C TRP A 76 24.75 5.52 -4.89
N ASN A 77 24.96 6.23 -6.01
CA ASN A 77 25.08 7.68 -6.00
C ASN A 77 23.76 8.36 -5.64
N ALA A 78 22.63 7.82 -6.12
CA ALA A 78 21.31 8.36 -5.79
C ALA A 78 21.01 8.24 -4.29
N LEU A 79 21.23 7.07 -3.68
CA LEU A 79 20.94 6.84 -2.26
C LEU A 79 21.79 7.71 -1.33
N MET A 80 23.04 8.01 -1.71
CA MET A 80 23.87 8.97 -0.98
C MET A 80 23.29 10.38 -0.93
N VAL A 81 22.36 10.74 -1.81
CA VAL A 81 21.70 12.04 -1.84
C VAL A 81 20.30 11.95 -1.24
N THR A 82 19.50 10.98 -1.67
CA THR A 82 18.10 10.86 -1.24
C THR A 82 17.96 10.51 0.23
N ASP A 83 18.91 9.73 0.75
CA ASP A 83 18.84 9.17 2.11
C ASP A 83 19.85 9.86 3.02
N GLN A 84 20.42 10.99 2.60
CA GLN A 84 21.38 11.74 3.38
C GLN A 84 20.85 12.08 4.77
N ASP A 85 21.65 11.84 5.80
CA ASP A 85 21.31 12.24 7.16
C ASP A 85 21.22 13.77 7.26
N PRO A 86 20.06 14.33 7.63
CA PRO A 86 19.88 15.78 7.77
C PRO A 86 20.82 16.42 8.79
N ASN A 87 21.29 15.64 9.78
CA ASN A 87 22.19 16.10 10.83
C ASN A 87 23.68 15.83 10.50
N ASN A 88 23.98 15.02 9.49
CA ASN A 88 25.35 14.70 9.08
C ASN A 88 25.44 14.37 7.58
N SER A 89 25.88 15.33 6.77
CA SER A 89 25.97 15.18 5.31
C SER A 89 26.94 14.11 4.82
N ASN A 90 27.82 13.60 5.68
CA ASN A 90 28.74 12.50 5.35
C ASN A 90 28.09 11.12 5.49
N ASN A 91 26.88 11.07 6.03
CA ASN A 91 26.15 9.84 6.31
C ASN A 91 24.85 9.75 5.51
N VAL A 92 24.32 8.53 5.45
CA VAL A 92 22.95 8.20 5.04
C VAL A 92 22.20 7.58 6.22
N ILE A 93 20.89 7.77 6.27
CA ILE A 93 19.99 7.06 7.18
C ILE A 93 19.51 5.78 6.48
N LEU A 94 19.81 4.63 7.08
CA LEU A 94 19.35 3.35 6.58
C LEU A 94 17.84 3.20 6.84
N LEU A 95 17.04 2.98 5.80
CA LEU A 95 15.59 2.92 5.86
C LEU A 95 15.08 1.84 6.83
N TYR A 96 15.67 0.64 6.82
CA TYR A 96 15.19 -0.47 7.65
C TYR A 96 15.53 -0.32 9.14
N SER A 97 16.67 0.28 9.47
CA SER A 97 17.16 0.36 10.86
C SER A 97 17.09 1.76 11.47
N GLY A 98 16.93 2.80 10.65
CA GLY A 98 17.05 4.20 11.06
C GLY A 98 18.47 4.63 11.45
N THR A 99 19.48 3.77 11.26
CA THR A 99 20.86 4.08 11.67
C THR A 99 21.53 5.05 10.71
N SER A 100 22.26 6.03 11.24
CA SER A 100 23.14 6.91 10.47
C SER A 100 24.47 6.19 10.17
N ARG A 101 24.79 5.97 8.89
CA ARG A 101 25.96 5.21 8.43
C ARG A 101 26.75 6.04 7.41
N ALA A 102 28.08 5.97 7.46
CA ALA A 102 28.93 6.71 6.54
C ALA A 102 28.67 6.32 5.07
N LYS A 103 28.62 7.33 4.18
CA LYS A 103 28.38 7.15 2.74
C LYS A 103 29.39 6.20 2.08
N SER A 104 30.64 6.21 2.57
CA SER A 104 31.75 5.39 2.05
C SER A 104 31.73 3.93 2.49
N LEU A 105 30.87 3.54 3.44
CA LEU A 105 30.75 2.16 3.93
C LEU A 105 29.65 1.43 3.18
N ASN A 106 29.68 1.49 1.86
CA ASN A 106 28.65 0.96 0.97
C ASN A 106 29.27 -0.12 0.08
N GLY A 107 28.66 -1.31 0.03
CA GLY A 107 29.31 -2.41 -0.64
C GLY A 107 28.83 -3.79 -0.18
N GLY A 108 29.78 -4.71 -0.13
CA GLY A 108 29.55 -6.11 0.23
C GLY A 108 30.33 -6.57 1.45
N ASP A 109 31.13 -5.70 2.06
CA ASP A 109 31.94 -6.06 3.21
C ASP A 109 31.11 -6.04 4.51
N VAL A 110 31.64 -6.69 5.55
CA VAL A 110 30.96 -6.74 6.85
C VAL A 110 30.83 -5.34 7.42
N GLY A 111 29.58 -4.94 7.70
CA GLY A 111 29.24 -3.62 8.20
C GLY A 111 28.93 -2.61 7.10
N ASP A 112 29.17 -2.93 5.83
CA ASP A 112 28.69 -2.05 4.77
C ASP A 112 27.17 -2.02 4.77
N TRP A 113 26.63 -0.85 4.43
CA TRP A 113 25.22 -0.76 4.06
C TRP A 113 25.04 -1.17 2.61
N ASN A 114 23.88 -1.75 2.32
CA ASN A 114 23.50 -2.18 0.98
C ASN A 114 22.26 -1.41 0.52
N ARG A 115 21.93 -1.51 -0.77
CA ARG A 115 20.75 -0.86 -1.36
C ARG A 115 19.48 -1.48 -0.76
N GLU A 116 18.76 -0.68 0.01
CA GLU A 116 17.52 -1.10 0.67
C GLU A 116 16.32 -0.90 -0.25
N HIS A 117 15.33 -1.79 -0.12
CA HIS A 117 14.24 -1.91 -1.08
C HIS A 117 12.99 -1.21 -0.57
N VAL A 118 12.62 -0.12 -1.24
CA VAL A 118 11.46 0.71 -0.85
C VAL A 118 10.19 0.34 -1.59
N TRP A 119 10.30 -0.28 -2.77
CA TRP A 119 9.16 -0.53 -3.65
C TRP A 119 9.17 -1.93 -4.23
N ALA A 120 8.15 -2.74 -3.94
CA ALA A 120 8.04 -4.13 -4.39
C ALA A 120 8.48 -4.33 -5.85
N LYS A 121 9.37 -5.30 -6.06
CA LYS A 121 9.84 -5.72 -7.38
C LYS A 121 9.15 -7.05 -7.70
N SER A 122 8.38 -7.10 -8.79
CA SER A 122 7.84 -8.36 -9.34
C SER A 122 8.85 -9.02 -10.27
#